data_AF-A0AAI8QH32-F1
#
_entry.id   AF-A0AAI8QH32-F1
#
_cell.length_a   1.000
_cell.length_b   1.000
_cell.length_c   1.000
_cell.angle_alpha   90.00
_cell.angle_beta   90.00
_cell.angle_gamma   90.00
#
_symmetry.space_group_name_H-M   'P 1'
#
loop_
_entity.id
_entity.type
_entity.pdbx_description
1 polymer ?
#
loop_
_entity_poly.entity_id
_entity_poly.type
_entity_poly.pdbx_seq_one_letter_code
_entity_poly.pdbx_strand_id
1 'polypeptide(L)'
;MKRPKDYLIPPHIHNAVPREVLYTKEVLFIKSGKVRVDFYDDKQNYLKSSILEQGDVILLAFGGHGFYMLEESEIIEGGGESTSQISLA
;
A
#
# COMPACT_ATOMS: atom_id res chain seq x y z
N MET A 1 -10.91 -5.61 11.78
CA MET A 1 -12.03 -5.66 12.75
C MET A 1 -11.59 -6.48 13.96
N LYS A 2 -11.69 -5.96 15.19
CA LYS A 2 -11.47 -6.79 16.38
C LYS A 2 -12.68 -7.70 16.58
N ARG A 3 -12.45 -9.01 16.67
CA ARG A 3 -13.49 -10.01 16.90
C ARG A 3 -13.06 -10.88 18.09
N PRO A 4 -13.99 -11.29 18.98
CA PRO A 4 -13.65 -12.20 20.07
C PRO A 4 -13.33 -13.59 19.50
N LYS A 5 -12.71 -14.44 20.34
CA LYS A 5 -12.51 -15.86 20.05
C LYS A 5 -13.86 -16.51 19.69
N ASP A 6 -13.84 -17.45 18.74
CA ASP A 6 -15.00 -18.23 18.29
C ASP A 6 -16.11 -17.42 17.57
N TYR A 7 -15.88 -16.14 17.24
CA TYR A 7 -16.79 -15.35 16.41
C TYR A 7 -16.74 -15.81 14.95
N LEU A 8 -17.86 -16.34 14.43
CA LEU A 8 -17.99 -16.74 13.04
C LEU A 8 -18.39 -15.56 12.15
N ILE A 9 -17.59 -15.26 11.14
CA ILE A 9 -18.02 -14.46 9.98
C ILE A 9 -18.55 -15.47 8.94
N PRO A 10 -19.84 -15.47 8.59
CA PRO A 10 -20.37 -16.41 7.61
C PRO A 10 -19.69 -16.20 6.24
N PRO A 11 -19.45 -17.27 5.46
CA PRO A 11 -18.98 -17.16 4.09
C PRO A 11 -19.89 -16.24 3.28
N HIS A 12 -19.32 -15.32 2.53
CA HIS A 12 -20.07 -14.38 1.70
C HIS A 12 -19.26 -14.03 0.44
N ILE A 13 -19.99 -13.64 -0.59
CA ILE A 13 -19.41 -13.04 -1.81
C ILE A 13 -19.69 -11.54 -1.79
N HIS A 14 -18.82 -10.76 -2.41
CA HIS A 14 -19.08 -9.35 -2.62
C HIS A 14 -19.96 -9.17 -3.85
N ASN A 15 -21.06 -8.43 -3.72
CA ASN A 15 -21.89 -8.07 -4.86
C ASN A 15 -21.11 -7.13 -5.80
N ALA A 16 -21.29 -7.34 -7.10
CA ALA A 16 -20.83 -6.39 -8.11
C ALA A 16 -21.63 -5.09 -7.92
N VAL A 17 -20.93 -4.05 -7.46
CA VAL A 17 -21.50 -2.72 -7.26
C VAL A 17 -20.55 -1.74 -7.94
N PRO A 18 -21.04 -0.90 -8.89
CA PRO A 18 -20.20 0.11 -9.51
C PRO A 18 -19.71 1.08 -8.43
N ARG A 19 -18.42 1.36 -8.43
CA ARG A 19 -17.77 2.32 -7.52
C ARG A 19 -16.87 3.21 -8.34
N GLU A 20 -16.99 4.51 -8.14
CA GLU A 20 -16.01 5.46 -8.64
C GLU A 20 -14.85 5.52 -7.65
N VAL A 21 -13.65 5.22 -8.14
CA VAL A 21 -12.41 5.29 -7.36
C VAL A 21 -11.54 6.34 -8.03
N LEU A 22 -11.45 7.52 -7.39
CA LEU A 22 -10.68 8.65 -7.94
C LEU A 22 -9.17 8.45 -7.82
N TYR A 23 -8.73 7.68 -6.81
CA TYR A 23 -7.33 7.45 -6.52
C TYR A 23 -7.09 5.98 -6.18
N THR A 24 -6.06 5.39 -6.77
CA THR A 24 -5.57 4.07 -6.39
C THR A 24 -4.96 4.15 -4.99
N LYS A 25 -5.21 3.13 -4.18
CA LYS A 25 -4.60 2.95 -2.86
C LYS A 25 -3.94 1.60 -2.86
N GLU A 26 -2.73 1.57 -2.31
CA GLU A 26 -1.88 0.39 -2.34
C GLU A 26 -1.56 -0.02 -0.91
N VAL A 27 -1.67 -1.32 -0.63
CA VAL A 27 -1.14 -1.92 0.59
C VAL A 27 0.03 -2.79 0.20
N LEU A 28 1.21 -2.50 0.72
CA LEU A 28 2.41 -3.28 0.47
C LEU A 28 2.78 -4.05 1.73
N PHE A 29 3.17 -5.31 1.56
CA PHE A 29 3.79 -6.15 2.58
C PHE A 29 5.20 -6.50 2.14
N ILE A 30 6.19 -6.24 3.01
CA ILE A 30 7.59 -6.58 2.74
C ILE A 30 7.83 -8.04 3.11
N LYS A 31 7.92 -8.91 2.10
CA LYS A 31 8.15 -10.34 2.28
C LYS A 31 9.62 -10.63 2.63
N SER A 32 10.56 -9.90 2.02
CA SER A 32 11.99 -9.95 2.32
C SER A 32 12.70 -8.66 1.89
N GLY A 33 13.92 -8.46 2.40
CA GLY A 33 14.79 -7.33 2.05
C GLY A 33 14.64 -6.11 2.96
N LYS A 34 15.10 -4.97 2.44
CA LYS A 34 15.10 -3.67 3.13
C LYS A 34 14.84 -2.56 2.11
N VAL A 35 13.82 -1.75 2.38
CA VAL A 35 13.31 -0.75 1.44
C VAL A 35 13.22 0.61 2.13
N ARG A 36 13.77 1.65 1.52
CA ARG A 36 13.45 3.03 1.90
C ARG A 36 12.22 3.48 1.12
N VAL A 37 11.23 4.01 1.82
CA VAL A 37 10.08 4.71 1.23
C VAL A 37 10.26 6.20 1.46
N ASP A 38 10.18 6.98 0.39
CA ASP A 38 10.19 8.44 0.42
C ASP A 38 8.74 8.93 0.24
N PHE A 39 8.28 9.85 1.08
CA PHE A 39 6.91 10.36 1.07
C PHE A 39 6.85 11.81 0.61
N TYR A 40 5.82 12.13 -0.16
CA TYR A 40 5.57 13.45 -0.73
C TYR A 40 4.12 13.88 -0.49
N ASP A 41 3.88 15.19 -0.38
CA ASP A 41 2.53 15.73 -0.38
C ASP A 41 1.92 15.76 -1.79
N ASP A 42 0.66 16.19 -1.91
CA ASP A 42 -0.06 16.28 -3.19
C ASP A 42 0.53 17.33 -4.15
N LYS A 43 1.44 18.18 -3.66
CA LYS A 43 2.18 19.17 -4.45
C LYS A 43 3.59 18.69 -4.80
N GLN A 44 3.88 17.40 -4.59
CA GLN A 44 5.16 16.75 -4.84
C GLN A 44 6.31 17.29 -3.96
N ASN A 45 6.00 17.95 -2.84
CA ASN A 45 7.04 18.34 -1.89
C ASN A 45 7.42 17.13 -1.03
N TYR A 46 8.72 16.88 -0.91
CA TYR A 46 9.24 15.84 -0.02
C TYR A 46 8.88 16.13 1.43
N LEU A 47 8.44 15.08 2.14
CA LEU A 47 8.05 15.14 3.55
C LEU A 47 9.07 14.43 4.44
N LYS A 48 9.29 13.14 4.19
CA LYS A 48 10.20 12.29 4.99
C LYS A 48 10.46 10.97 4.28
N SER A 49 11.44 10.23 4.80
CA SER A 49 11.66 8.82 4.46
C SER A 49 11.36 7.91 5.65
N SER A 50 11.13 6.63 5.38
CA SER A 50 11.09 5.57 6.39
C SER A 50 11.71 4.29 5.82
N ILE A 51 12.34 3.48 6.67
CA ILE A 51 12.86 2.17 6.29
C ILE A 51 11.81 1.14 6.66
N LEU A 52 11.49 0.26 5.70
CA LEU A 52 10.66 -0.92 5.90
C LEU A 52 11.53 -2.16 5.76
N GLU A 53 11.32 -3.11 6.66
CA GLU A 53 12.02 -4.39 6.71
C GLU A 53 11.00 -5.55 6.61
N GLN A 54 11.50 -6.78 6.59
CA GLN A 54 10.65 -7.97 6.53
C GLN A 54 9.55 -7.95 7.60
N GLY A 55 8.31 -8.20 7.18
CA GLY A 55 7.14 -8.24 8.05
C GLY A 55 6.40 -6.92 8.15
N ASP A 56 7.00 -5.81 7.72
CA ASP A 56 6.34 -4.51 7.72
C ASP A 56 5.23 -4.45 6.68
N VAL A 57 4.17 -3.69 7.02
CA VAL A 57 3.04 -3.38 6.16
C VAL A 57 2.91 -1.87 6.07
N ILE A 58 2.70 -1.37 4.85
CA ILE A 58 2.43 0.04 4.60
C ILE A 58 1.16 0.21 3.77
N LEU A 59 0.34 1.20 4.13
CA LEU A 59 -0.78 1.68 3.33
C LEU A 59 -0.42 3.03 2.72
N LEU A 60 -0.43 3.11 1.39
CA LEU A 60 -0.21 4.32 0.61
C LEU A 60 -1.58 4.87 0.21
N ALA A 61 -2.13 5.72 1.07
CA ALA A 61 -3.53 6.15 0.96
C ALA A 61 -3.72 7.37 0.03
N PHE A 62 -2.80 8.32 0.09
CA PHE A 62 -2.82 9.61 -0.63
C PHE A 62 -1.39 10.16 -0.71
N GLY A 63 -1.21 11.26 -1.44
CA GLY A 63 0.10 11.85 -1.69
C GLY A 63 0.95 11.05 -2.67
N GLY A 64 2.22 11.41 -2.75
CA GLY A 64 3.22 10.71 -3.56
C GLY A 64 4.11 9.82 -2.69
N HIS A 65 4.66 8.79 -3.30
CA HIS A 65 5.68 7.96 -2.68
C HIS A 65 6.71 7.49 -3.70
N GLY A 66 7.93 7.24 -3.25
CA GLY A 66 9.01 6.63 -4.02
C GLY A 66 9.66 5.52 -3.23
N PHE A 67 10.24 4.54 -3.92
CA PHE A 67 10.93 3.42 -3.29
C PHE A 67 12.39 3.38 -3.72
N TYR A 68 13.26 3.11 -2.75
CA TYR A 68 14.66 2.77 -3.01
C TYR A 68 14.98 1.47 -2.28
N MET A 69 15.31 0.43 -3.04
CA MET A 69 15.68 -0.87 -2.49
C MET A 69 17.11 -0.78 -1.93
N LEU A 70 17.25 -0.81 -0.61
CA LEU A 70 18.56 -0.80 0.06
C LEU A 70 19.21 -2.19 -0.02
N GLU A 71 18.39 -3.23 -0.13
CA GLU A 71 18.78 -4.63 -0.32
C GLU A 71 17.84 -5.28 -1.35
N GLU A 72 18.21 -6.43 -1.92
CA GLU A 72 17.29 -7.23 -2.73
C GLU A 72 16.02 -7.52 -1.93
N SER A 73 14.86 -7.12 -2.48
CA SER A 73 13.61 -7.08 -1.74
C SER A 73 12.47 -7.70 -2.53
N GLU A 74 11.61 -8.45 -1.85
CA GLU A 74 10.37 -9.00 -2.40
C GLU A 74 9.18 -8.33 -1.70
N ILE A 75 8.29 -7.75 -2.48
CA ILE A 75 7.15 -6.97 -1.99
C ILE A 75 5.87 -7.57 -2.57
N ILE A 76 4.87 -7.78 -1.72
CA ILE A 76 3.53 -8.19 -2.13
C ILE A 76 2.64 -6.95 -2.10
N GLU A 77 2.04 -6.63 -3.24
CA GLU A 77 1.06 -5.55 -3.38
C GLU A 77 -0.37 -6.11 -3.30
N GLY A 78 -1.21 -5.42 -2.53
CA GLY A 78 -2.65 -5.61 -2.52
C GLY A 78 -3.36 -4.31 -2.91
N GLY A 79 -4.12 -4.35 -4.01
CA GLY A 79 -4.83 -3.20 -4.58
C GLY A 79 -5.73 -3.59 -5.76
N GLY A 80 -6.64 -2.71 -6.17
CA GLY A 80 -7.38 -2.84 -7.43
C GLY A 80 -6.47 -2.58 -8.64
N GLU A 81 -6.93 -2.85 -9.87
CA GLU A 81 -6.12 -2.67 -11.09
C GLU A 81 -5.40 -1.31 -11.11
N SER A 82 -4.08 -1.37 -10.96
CA SER A 82 -3.18 -0.24 -11.01
C SER A 82 -3.01 0.18 -12.46
N THR A 83 -3.73 1.21 -12.87
CA THR A 83 -3.20 2.15 -13.88
C THR A 83 -2.67 3.36 -13.13
N SER A 84 -1.58 3.17 -12.37
CA SER A 84 -0.85 4.28 -11.77
C SER A 84 -0.39 5.21 -12.89
N GLN A 85 -1.08 6.34 -13.07
CA GLN A 85 -0.50 7.46 -13.80
C GLN A 85 0.60 8.02 -12.90
N ILE A 86 1.80 7.45 -13.03
CA ILE A 86 2.98 7.91 -12.31
C ILE A 86 3.28 9.33 -12.79
N SER A 87 2.91 10.30 -11.97
CA SER A 87 3.45 11.66 -12.08
C SER A 87 4.80 11.63 -11.38
N LEU A 88 5.89 11.71 -12.14
CA LEU A 88 7.24 11.81 -11.58
C LEU A 88 7.30 13.07 -10.69
N ALA A 89 7.57 12.87 -9.40
CA ALA A 89 7.89 13.92 -8.44
C ALA A 89 9.38 14.30 -8.52
#